data_AF-A0A2T6BRA7-F1
#
_entry.id   AF-A0A2T6BRA7-F1
#
_cell.length_a   1.000
_cell.length_b   1.000
_cell.length_c   1.000
_cell.angle_alpha   90.00
_cell.angle_beta   90.00
_cell.angle_gamma   90.00
#
_symmetry.space_group_name_H-M   'P 1'
#
loop_
_entity.id
_entity.type
_entity.pdbx_description
1 polymer ?
#
loop_
_entity_poly.entity_id
_entity_poly.type
_entity_poly.pdbx_seq_one_letter_code
_entity_poly.pdbx_strand_id
1 'polypeptide(L)' 'MTKFDELLTNEYVNEYISMAKKMFSEPKIYDAKGNLSKRWYVYFYYRNPETGKMEKQKPIFKGANRFKTRAEHGSFKYLS' A
#
# COMPACT_ATOMS: atom_id res chain seq x y z
N MET A 1 -33.72 10.48 18.31
CA MET A 1 -32.34 10.10 17.98
C MET A 1 -31.48 10.59 19.13
N THR A 2 -30.63 9.75 19.73
CA THR A 2 -29.81 10.20 20.85
C THR A 2 -28.59 10.95 20.33
N LYS A 3 -28.01 11.81 21.17
CA LYS A 3 -26.77 12.54 20.82
C LYS A 3 -25.59 11.60 20.55
N PHE A 4 -25.63 10.39 21.10
CA PHE A 4 -24.65 9.34 20.83
C PHE A 4 -24.81 8.73 19.43
N ASP A 5 -26.04 8.45 19.00
CA ASP A 5 -26.33 7.93 17.65
C ASP A 5 -25.90 8.91 16.56
N GLU A 6 -26.08 10.22 16.80
CA GLU A 6 -25.65 11.28 15.89
C GLU A 6 -24.12 11.35 15.76
N LEU A 7 -23.38 11.16 16.86
CA LEU A 7 -21.91 11.13 16.84
C LEU A 7 -21.41 9.91 16.05
N LEU A 8 -21.98 8.73 16.31
CA LEU A 8 -21.61 7.50 15.61
C LEU A 8 -21.89 7.60 14.10
N THR A 9 -23.02 8.20 13.74
CA THR A 9 -23.38 8.43 12.33
C THR A 9 -22.44 9.42 11.66
N ASN A 10 -22.08 10.52 12.34
CA ASN A 10 -21.15 11.51 11.79
C ASN A 10 -19.73 10.96 11.64
N GLU A 11 -19.22 10.21 12.61
CA GLU A 11 -17.90 9.57 12.53
C GLU A 11 -17.86 8.59 11.36
N TYR A 12 -18.87 7.72 11.26
CA TYR A 12 -19.01 6.78 10.15
C TYR A 12 -19.08 7.48 8.78
N VAL A 13 -19.90 8.53 8.66
CA VAL A 13 -20.04 9.31 7.42
C VAL A 13 -18.73 10.03 7.08
N ASN A 14 -18.04 10.61 8.07
CA ASN A 14 -16.75 11.29 7.86
C ASN A 14 -15.66 10.31 7.44
N GLU A 15 -15.56 9.14 8.05
CA GLU A 15 -14.65 8.08 7.63
C GLU A 15 -14.97 7.60 6.21
N TYR A 16 -16.24 7.41 5.88
CA TYR A 16 -16.67 7.00 4.55
C TYR A 16 -16.37 8.06 3.48
N ILE A 17 -16.64 9.34 3.76
CA ILE A 17 -16.28 10.47 2.89
C ILE A 17 -14.75 10.56 2.75
N SER A 18 -14.01 10.37 3.84
CA SER A 18 -12.54 10.33 3.83
C SER A 18 -12.02 9.19 2.95
N MET A 19 -12.58 7.99 3.07
CA MET A 19 -12.25 6.83 2.22
C MET A 19 -12.63 7.07 0.75
N ALA A 20 -13.77 7.69 0.48
CA ALA A 20 -14.19 8.04 -0.89
C ALA A 20 -13.28 9.11 -1.51
N LYS A 21 -12.71 9.99 -0.69
CA LYS A 21 -11.77 11.06 -1.07
C LYS A 21 -10.32 10.57 -1.18
N LYS A 22 -9.97 9.45 -0.54
CA LYS A 22 -8.64 8.82 -0.69
C LYS A 22 -8.46 8.36 -2.14
N MET A 23 -7.66 9.12 -2.89
CA MET A 23 -7.29 8.80 -4.28
C MET A 23 -6.37 7.58 -4.37
N PHE A 24 -5.74 7.19 -3.24
CA PHE A 24 -4.79 6.10 -3.15
C PHE A 24 -5.09 5.24 -1.92
N SER A 25 -4.92 3.92 -2.04
CA SER A 25 -4.90 3.01 -0.90
C SER A 25 -3.54 3.07 -0.20
N GLU A 26 -3.51 2.60 1.04
CA GLU A 26 -2.25 2.32 1.72
C GLU A 26 -1.42 1.28 0.93
N PRO A 27 -0.08 1.45 0.88
CA PRO A 27 0.80 0.53 0.18
C PRO A 27 0.84 -0.82 0.88
N LYS A 28 0.67 -1.89 0.10
CA LYS A 28 0.71 -3.28 0.53
C LYS A 28 1.95 -3.97 -0.02
N ILE A 29 2.54 -4.86 0.78
CA ILE A 29 3.66 -5.70 0.38
C ILE A 29 3.12 -7.04 -0.08
N TYR A 30 3.47 -7.46 -1.29
CA TYR A 30 3.30 -8.82 -1.75
C TYR A 30 4.61 -9.56 -1.51
N ASP A 31 4.62 -10.54 -0.62
CA ASP A 31 5.80 -11.32 -0.20
C ASP A 31 5.78 -12.76 -0.72
N ALA A 32 4.87 -13.08 -1.64
CA ALA A 32 4.68 -14.42 -2.20
C ALA A 32 4.54 -15.54 -1.16
N LYS A 33 3.97 -15.25 0.03
CA LYS A 33 3.84 -16.19 1.15
C LYS A 33 5.19 -16.73 1.65
N GLY A 34 6.23 -15.88 1.64
CA GLY A 34 7.57 -16.25 2.10
C GLY A 34 8.41 -17.03 1.09
N ASN A 35 7.96 -17.16 -0.17
CA ASN A 35 8.74 -17.82 -1.21
C ASN A 35 9.84 -16.90 -1.73
N LEU A 36 11.08 -17.12 -1.26
CA LEU A 36 12.30 -16.40 -1.66
C LEU A 36 12.64 -16.49 -3.17
N SER A 37 12.06 -17.45 -3.89
CA SER A 37 12.21 -17.54 -5.35
C SER A 37 11.43 -16.44 -6.08
N LYS A 38 10.42 -15.86 -5.42
CA LYS A 38 9.58 -14.78 -5.94
C LYS A 38 9.96 -13.47 -5.25
N ARG A 39 10.15 -12.43 -6.06
CA ARG A 39 10.51 -11.10 -5.58
C ARG A 39 9.31 -10.44 -4.90
N TRP A 40 9.51 -9.77 -3.76
CA TRP A 40 8.45 -9.11 -3.03
C TRP A 40 8.16 -7.73 -3.61
N TYR A 41 6.94 -7.37 -3.99
CA TYR A 41 6.72 -6.04 -4.57
C TYR A 41 5.74 -5.22 -3.74
N VAL A 42 5.95 -3.90 -3.73
CA VAL A 42 4.98 -2.97 -3.16
C VAL A 42 3.94 -2.67 -4.23
N TYR A 43 2.67 -2.72 -3.84
CA TYR A 43 1.55 -2.31 -4.68
C TYR A 43 0.58 -1.47 -3.85
N PHE A 44 -0.08 -0.53 -4.50
CA PHE A 44 -1.21 0.20 -3.96
C PHE A 44 -2.29 0.28 -5.04
N TYR A 45 -3.51 0.59 -4.63
CA TYR A 45 -4.60 0.89 -5.54
C TYR A 45 -4.73 2.40 -5.67
N TYR A 46 -4.95 2.88 -6.88
CA TYR A 46 -5.29 4.28 -7.13
C TYR A 46 -6.66 4.35 -7.77
N ARG A 47 -7.37 5.46 -7.56
CA ARG A 47 -8.62 5.72 -8.24
C ARG A 47 -8.31 6.31 -9.60
N ASN A 48 -8.65 5.60 -10.67
CA ASN A 48 -8.50 6.10 -12.03
C ASN A 48 -9.43 7.33 -12.20
N PRO A 49 -8.89 8.51 -12.57
CA PRO A 49 -9.68 9.73 -12.71
C PRO A 49 -10.68 9.66 -13.89
N GLU A 50 -10.41 8.83 -14.89
CA GLU A 50 -11.27 8.70 -16.08
C GLU A 50 -12.45 7.75 -15.85
N THR A 51 -12.21 6.63 -15.14
CA THR A 51 -13.24 5.58 -14.93
C THR A 51 -13.85 5.60 -13.53
N GLY A 52 -13.24 6.32 -12.58
CA GLY A 52 -13.66 6.37 -11.18
C GLY A 52 -13.43 5.08 -10.38
N LYS A 53 -12.83 4.05 -11.00
CA LYS A 53 -12.60 2.73 -10.40
C LYS A 53 -11.24 2.66 -9.72
N MET A 54 -11.14 1.79 -8.71
CA MET A 54 -9.87 1.46 -8.06
C MET A 54 -9.08 0.50 -8.96
N GLU A 55 -7.92 0.93 -9.43
CA GLU A 55 -7.01 0.14 -10.24
C GLU A 55 -5.71 -0.15 -9.47
N LYS A 56 -5.16 -1.34 -9.67
CA LYS A 56 -3.89 -1.71 -9.05
C LYS A 56 -2.75 -1.02 -9.80
N GLN A 57 -1.93 -0.23 -9.11
CA GLN A 57 -0.71 0.32 -9.68
C GLN A 57 0.21 -0.82 -10.14
N LYS A 58 0.92 -0.60 -11.25
CA LYS A 58 1.99 -1.50 -11.70
C LYS A 58 2.99 -1.73 -10.54
N PRO A 59 3.43 -2.97 -10.30
CA PRO A 59 4.31 -3.30 -9.18
C PRO A 59 5.59 -2.46 -9.22
N ILE A 60 5.90 -1.79 -8.11
CA ILE A 60 7.06 -0.91 -8.02
C ILE A 60 8.27 -1.72 -7.56
N PHE A 61 9.26 -1.88 -8.44
CA PHE A 61 10.51 -2.57 -8.16
C PHE A 61 11.62 -1.55 -7.86
N LYS A 62 11.68 -1.01 -6.64
CA LYS A 62 12.63 0.04 -6.26
C LYS A 62 14.04 -0.47 -5.91
N GLY A 63 14.59 -1.39 -6.71
CA GLY A 63 15.99 -1.85 -6.61
C GLY A 63 16.37 -2.68 -5.37
N ALA A 64 15.76 -2.43 -4.21
CA ALA A 64 15.89 -3.20 -2.96
C ALA A 64 15.35 -4.64 -3.09
N ASN A 65 14.51 -4.86 -4.10
CA ASN A 65 13.91 -6.15 -4.41
C ASN A 65 14.78 -7.03 -5.34
N ARG A 66 16.05 -6.63 -5.55
CA ARG A 66 17.03 -7.38 -6.34
C ARG A 66 17.80 -8.40 -5.52
N PHE A 67 17.86 -8.22 -4.20
CA PHE A 67 18.69 -9.03 -3.33
C PHE A 67 18.00 -10.34 -3.00
N LYS A 68 18.59 -11.44 -3.48
CA LYS A 68 18.08 -12.81 -3.25
C LYS A 68 18.63 -13.39 -1.95
N THR A 69 19.66 -12.79 -1.37
CA THR A 69 20.39 -13.34 -0.22
C THR A 69 20.80 -12.25 0.78
N ARG A 70 20.87 -12.61 2.06
CA ARG A 70 21.35 -11.74 3.16
C ARG A 70 22.80 -11.26 2.94
N ALA A 71 23.60 -12.03 2.18
CA ALA A 71 24.99 -11.72 1.89
C ALA A 71 25.17 -10.44 1.06
N GLU A 72 24.24 -10.12 0.15
CA GLU A 72 24.33 -8.90 -0.68
C GLU A 72 24.02 -7.61 0.10
N HIS A 73 23.37 -7.71 1.26
CA HIS A 73 22.99 -6.55 2.08
C HIS A 73 24.15 -5.99 2.92
N GLY A 74 25.24 -6.76 3.10
CA GLY A 74 26.38 -6.37 3.96
C GLY A 74 27.44 -5.48 3.28
N SER A 75 27.51 -5.48 1.94
CA SER A 75 28.63 -4.89 1.21
C SER A 75 28.52 -3.37 0.98
N PHE A 76 27.37 -2.75 1.26
CA PHE A 76 27.19 -1.30 1.07
C PHE A 76 27.70 -0.45 2.25
N LYS A 77 28.25 -1.07 3.31
CA LYS A 77 28.67 -0.35 4.53
C LYS A 77 30.16 0.08 4.55
N TYR A 78 30.93 -0.16 3.49
CA TYR A 78 32.38 0.09 3.47
C TYR A 78 32.91 0.91 2.28
N LEU A 79 32.08 1.80 1.72
CA LEU A 79 32.56 2.84 0.79
C LEU A 79 31.94 4.19 1.21
N SER A 80 32.48 4.73 2.30
CA SER A 80 32.36 6.13 2.73
C SER A 80 33.71 6.56 3.29
#